data_AF-A0A948SGE5-F1
#
_entry.id   AF-A0A948SGE5-F1
#
_cell.length_a   1.000
_cell.length_b   1.000
_cell.length_c   1.000
_cell.angle_alpha   90.00
_cell.angle_beta   90.00
_cell.angle_gamma   90.00
#
_symmetry.space_group_name_H-M   'P 1'
#
loop_
_entity.id
_entity.type
_entity.pdbx_description
1 polymer ?
#
loop_
_entity_poly.entity_id
_entity_poly.type
_entity_poly.pdbx_seq_one_letter_code
_entity_poly.pdbx_strand_id
1 'polypeptide(L)'
;VCAEGSVMGYPVGFIANNGVLDNAGSGKATHFIQRCTMLGTPLVFLQNINGYMVGVDAERGGMIKNGSKMIQAVSNADVPRFTLMIGASFGAGNYGMCGVGYDPRLVLTWPNARAGVMGGEQAAGTMRVVAEERAARKGEPVDEEQMEAFARQIVDLYSAQESAFVTSGRQMDDGMIDPRDSRRVLGFGLAMAEEGDNRKVNPLSFGVGRI
;
A
#
# COMPACT_ATOMS: atom_id res chain seq x y z
N VAL A 1 5.10 12.55 -1.94
CA VAL A 1 5.99 13.12 -2.99
C VAL A 1 5.57 12.53 -4.33
N CYS A 2 5.52 13.34 -5.39
CA CYS A 2 5.24 12.89 -6.76
C CYS A 2 6.30 13.49 -7.68
N ALA A 3 6.93 12.70 -8.53
CA ALA A 3 8.01 13.14 -9.40
C ALA A 3 8.10 12.29 -10.68
N GLU A 4 8.48 12.90 -11.80
CA GLU A 4 8.84 12.19 -13.02
C GLU A 4 10.35 11.88 -12.99
N GLY A 5 10.76 10.74 -13.54
CA GLY A 5 12.16 10.33 -13.60
C GLY A 5 12.38 9.18 -14.57
N SER A 6 13.54 8.52 -14.48
CA SER A 6 13.82 7.34 -15.28
C SER A 6 14.55 6.23 -14.52
N VAL A 7 14.19 4.99 -14.85
CA VAL A 7 14.82 3.78 -14.34
C VAL A 7 15.38 3.01 -15.52
N MET A 8 16.71 2.88 -15.59
CA MET A 8 17.39 2.18 -16.69
C MET A 8 16.97 2.63 -18.10
N GLY A 9 16.62 3.90 -18.27
CA GLY A 9 16.17 4.48 -19.55
C GLY A 9 14.65 4.56 -19.72
N TYR A 10 13.88 3.84 -18.91
CA TYR A 10 12.41 3.89 -18.94
C TYR A 10 11.88 5.13 -18.20
N PRO A 11 11.01 5.94 -18.82
CA PRO A 11 10.33 7.04 -18.13
C PRO A 11 9.34 6.48 -17.11
N VAL A 12 9.30 7.05 -15.91
CA VAL A 12 8.41 6.61 -14.84
C VAL A 12 7.88 7.78 -14.02
N GLY A 13 6.66 7.63 -13.52
CA GLY A 13 6.07 8.50 -12.50
C GLY A 13 6.22 7.88 -11.12
N PHE A 14 6.97 8.50 -10.23
CA PHE A 14 7.14 8.06 -8.84
C PHE A 14 6.13 8.69 -7.91
N ILE A 15 5.53 7.88 -7.03
CA ILE A 15 4.72 8.32 -5.89
C ILE A 15 5.34 7.72 -4.63
N ALA A 16 5.86 8.57 -3.75
CA ALA A 16 6.58 8.15 -2.56
C ALA A 16 6.03 8.82 -1.29
N ASN A 17 5.89 8.08 -0.21
CA ASN A 17 5.38 8.63 1.05
C ASN A 17 6.49 9.30 1.86
N ASN A 18 6.16 10.45 2.46
CA ASN A 18 7.02 11.16 3.42
C ASN A 18 6.14 11.69 4.57
N GLY A 19 5.40 10.77 5.19
CA GLY A 19 4.31 11.07 6.14
C GLY A 19 2.98 10.47 5.71
N VAL A 20 1.92 10.81 6.45
CA VAL A 20 0.54 10.39 6.19
C VAL A 20 -0.02 11.04 4.92
N LEU A 21 -1.04 10.42 4.33
CA LEU A 21 -1.79 11.00 3.21
C LEU A 21 -2.85 11.96 3.73
N ASP A 22 -2.64 13.25 3.52
CA ASP A 22 -3.62 14.29 3.82
C ASP A 22 -4.48 14.63 2.59
N ASN A 23 -5.41 15.58 2.73
CA ASN A 23 -6.28 16.03 1.65
C ASN A 23 -5.49 16.53 0.43
N ALA A 24 -4.47 17.37 0.66
CA ALA A 24 -3.66 17.96 -0.41
C ALA A 24 -2.77 16.92 -1.09
N GLY A 25 -2.14 16.02 -0.31
CA GLY A 25 -1.33 14.92 -0.80
C GLY A 25 -2.13 13.94 -1.65
N SER A 26 -3.36 13.62 -1.22
CA SER A 26 -4.26 12.73 -1.97
C SER A 26 -4.73 13.37 -3.27
N GLY A 27 -5.10 14.65 -3.24
CA GLY A 27 -5.44 15.41 -4.46
C GLY A 27 -4.27 15.52 -5.44
N LYS A 28 -3.06 15.80 -4.92
CA LYS A 28 -1.83 15.84 -5.71
C LYS A 28 -1.53 14.49 -6.36
N ALA A 29 -1.58 13.40 -5.60
CA ALA A 29 -1.33 12.05 -6.11
C ALA A 29 -2.37 11.65 -7.17
N THR A 30 -3.65 11.95 -6.94
CA THR A 30 -4.73 11.72 -7.92
C THR A 30 -4.42 12.37 -9.26
N HIS A 31 -4.13 13.68 -9.26
CA HIS A 31 -3.83 14.41 -10.49
C HIS A 31 -2.56 13.88 -11.16
N PHE A 32 -1.54 13.55 -10.39
CA PHE A 32 -0.29 12.99 -10.92
C PHE A 32 -0.49 11.62 -11.59
N ILE A 33 -1.28 10.73 -10.98
CA ILE A 33 -1.64 9.44 -11.56
C ILE A 33 -2.35 9.65 -12.89
N GLN A 34 -3.40 10.47 -12.92
CA GLN A 34 -4.16 10.77 -14.14
C GLN A 34 -3.28 11.32 -15.27
N ARG A 35 -2.33 12.20 -14.94
CA ARG A 35 -1.36 12.73 -15.89
C ARG A 35 -0.45 11.64 -16.44
N CYS A 36 0.12 10.79 -15.58
CA CYS A 36 0.99 9.69 -16.02
C CYS A 36 0.21 8.71 -16.91
N THR A 37 -1.02 8.37 -16.53
CA THR A 37 -1.93 7.54 -17.32
C THR A 37 -2.18 8.15 -18.71
N MET A 38 -2.50 9.44 -18.78
CA MET A 38 -2.70 10.14 -20.07
C MET A 38 -1.46 10.13 -20.97
N LEU A 39 -0.27 10.17 -20.38
CA LEU A 39 1.00 10.14 -21.11
C LEU A 39 1.50 8.72 -21.43
N GLY A 40 0.80 7.67 -20.97
CA GLY A 40 1.29 6.29 -21.10
C GLY A 40 2.51 5.99 -20.22
N THR A 41 2.79 6.81 -19.21
CA THR A 41 3.97 6.68 -18.34
C THR A 41 3.71 5.68 -17.22
N PRO A 42 4.52 4.61 -17.09
CA PRO A 42 4.43 3.67 -15.97
C PRO A 42 4.56 4.35 -14.60
N LEU A 43 3.88 3.80 -13.60
CA LEU A 43 3.86 4.31 -12.22
C LEU A 43 4.67 3.41 -11.28
N VAL A 44 5.47 4.02 -10.40
CA VAL A 44 6.20 3.34 -9.33
C VAL A 44 5.81 3.92 -7.98
N PHE A 45 5.22 3.08 -7.12
CA PHE A 45 4.79 3.42 -5.77
C PHE A 45 5.84 2.99 -4.76
N LEU A 46 6.40 3.93 -4.01
CA LEU A 46 7.34 3.67 -2.92
C LEU A 46 6.59 3.81 -1.59
N GLN A 47 6.16 2.67 -1.03
CA GLN A 47 5.30 2.65 0.16
C GLN A 47 6.10 2.82 1.44
N ASN A 48 5.79 3.91 2.15
CA ASN A 48 6.17 4.13 3.54
C ASN A 48 5.04 4.89 4.25
N ILE A 49 3.89 4.23 4.37
CA ILE A 49 2.60 4.83 4.68
C ILE A 49 1.92 4.18 5.89
N ASN A 50 1.53 5.01 6.85
CA ASN A 50 0.79 4.62 8.05
C ASN A 50 -0.74 4.84 7.93
N GLY A 51 -1.20 5.34 6.78
CA GLY A 51 -2.62 5.62 6.52
C GLY A 51 -2.89 7.07 6.11
N TYR A 52 -4.16 7.43 6.15
CA TYR A 52 -4.64 8.79 5.86
C TYR A 52 -4.70 9.64 7.14
N MET A 53 -4.65 10.96 6.97
CA MET A 53 -4.82 11.91 8.07
C MET A 53 -6.21 11.76 8.69
N VAL A 54 -6.27 11.72 10.02
CA VAL A 54 -7.51 11.67 10.79
C VAL A 54 -7.77 12.99 11.52
N GLY A 55 -9.00 13.22 11.95
CA GLY A 55 -9.39 14.40 12.73
C GLY A 55 -10.46 15.24 12.05
N VAL A 56 -11.14 16.08 12.84
CA VAL A 56 -12.34 16.83 12.40
C VAL A 56 -12.05 17.69 11.16
N ASP A 57 -10.91 18.36 11.12
CA ASP A 57 -10.54 19.23 9.99
C ASP A 57 -10.22 18.42 8.73
N ALA A 58 -9.57 17.26 8.87
CA ALA A 58 -9.30 16.36 7.75
C ALA A 58 -10.62 15.82 7.16
N GLU A 59 -11.54 15.38 8.02
CA GLU A 59 -12.85 14.87 7.61
C GLU A 59 -13.71 15.96 6.95
N ARG A 60 -13.78 17.17 7.53
CA ARG A 60 -14.49 18.32 6.93
C ARG A 60 -13.85 18.78 5.62
N GLY A 61 -12.53 18.71 5.51
CA GLY A 61 -11.80 18.90 4.24
C GLY A 61 -12.13 17.85 3.18
N GLY A 62 -12.76 16.74 3.59
CA GLY A 62 -13.18 15.64 2.74
C GLY A 62 -12.10 14.60 2.53
N MET A 63 -11.46 14.17 3.62
CA MET A 63 -10.42 13.14 3.56
C MET A 63 -10.91 11.88 2.84
N ILE A 64 -12.13 11.42 3.17
CA ILE A 64 -12.76 10.28 2.53
C ILE A 64 -12.88 10.49 1.01
N LYS A 65 -13.49 11.60 0.55
CA LYS A 65 -13.68 11.83 -0.90
C LYS A 65 -12.34 11.98 -1.64
N ASN A 66 -11.33 12.58 -1.02
CA ASN A 66 -10.02 12.79 -1.64
C ASN A 66 -9.21 11.48 -1.66
N GLY A 67 -9.29 10.67 -0.61
CA GLY A 67 -8.74 9.32 -0.58
C GLY A 67 -9.40 8.42 -1.63
N SER A 68 -10.73 8.44 -1.74
CA SER A 68 -11.46 7.69 -2.77
C SER A 68 -11.07 8.08 -4.19
N LYS A 69 -10.86 9.37 -4.48
CA LYS A 69 -10.37 9.83 -5.80
C LYS A 69 -8.98 9.28 -6.11
N MET A 70 -8.09 9.25 -5.12
CA MET A 70 -6.75 8.67 -5.29
C MET A 70 -6.85 7.17 -5.58
N ILE A 71 -7.66 6.43 -4.81
CA ILE A 71 -7.91 5.00 -5.04
C ILE A 71 -8.52 4.77 -6.43
N GLN A 72 -9.50 5.57 -6.84
CA GLN A 72 -10.09 5.51 -8.18
C GLN A 72 -9.04 5.73 -9.28
N ALA A 73 -8.13 6.69 -9.09
CA ALA A 73 -7.05 6.93 -10.04
C ALA A 73 -6.09 5.73 -10.11
N VAL A 74 -5.73 5.14 -8.97
CA VAL A 74 -4.91 3.91 -8.92
C VAL A 74 -5.60 2.76 -9.63
N SER A 75 -6.85 2.45 -9.26
CA SER A 75 -7.61 1.32 -9.82
C SER A 75 -7.81 1.41 -11.33
N ASN A 76 -8.10 2.61 -11.84
CA ASN A 76 -8.45 2.80 -13.25
C ASN A 76 -7.26 3.21 -14.14
N ALA A 77 -6.05 3.33 -13.59
CA ALA A 77 -4.86 3.57 -14.40
C ALA A 77 -4.57 2.31 -15.26
N ASP A 78 -4.49 2.49 -16.58
CA ASP A 78 -4.23 1.44 -17.56
C ASP A 78 -2.74 1.31 -17.95
N VAL A 79 -1.89 2.16 -17.37
CA VAL A 79 -0.42 2.06 -17.48
C VAL A 79 0.14 1.01 -16.53
N PRO A 80 1.33 0.44 -16.82
CA PRO A 80 2.01 -0.46 -15.89
C PRO A 80 2.24 0.20 -14.52
N ARG A 81 1.84 -0.47 -13.44
CA ARG A 81 2.03 -0.03 -12.05
C ARG A 81 2.98 -0.99 -11.35
N PHE A 82 3.93 -0.46 -10.57
CA PHE A 82 4.88 -1.23 -9.78
C PHE A 82 4.89 -0.71 -8.35
N THR A 83 4.98 -1.61 -7.38
CA THR A 83 4.99 -1.24 -5.97
C THR A 83 6.25 -1.77 -5.31
N LEU A 84 6.93 -0.91 -4.56
CA LEU A 84 8.05 -1.26 -3.71
C LEU A 84 7.75 -0.80 -2.28
N MET A 85 7.52 -1.75 -1.38
CA MET A 85 7.35 -1.49 0.04
C MET A 85 8.72 -1.24 0.67
N ILE A 86 9.04 0.04 0.90
CA ILE A 86 10.34 0.46 1.46
C ILE A 86 10.30 0.68 2.98
N GLY A 87 9.11 0.65 3.57
CA GLY A 87 8.88 0.86 4.99
C GLY A 87 7.48 0.41 5.41
N ALA A 88 6.71 1.30 6.02
CA ALA A 88 5.37 1.00 6.45
C ALA A 88 4.37 0.82 5.29
N SER A 89 3.41 -0.08 5.44
CA SER A 89 2.28 -0.25 4.53
C SER A 89 1.04 -0.66 5.30
N PHE A 90 0.35 0.33 5.88
CA PHE A 90 -0.78 0.09 6.77
C PHE A 90 -2.12 0.60 6.24
N GLY A 91 -3.15 -0.22 6.46
CA GLY A 91 -4.56 0.13 6.29
C GLY A 91 -4.89 0.73 4.93
N ALA A 92 -5.72 1.76 4.92
CA ALA A 92 -6.12 2.45 3.68
C ALA A 92 -4.93 3.09 2.93
N GLY A 93 -3.80 3.34 3.61
CA GLY A 93 -2.58 3.81 2.96
C GLY A 93 -2.02 2.81 1.94
N ASN A 94 -2.07 1.51 2.26
CA ASN A 94 -1.72 0.44 1.33
C ASN A 94 -2.58 0.52 0.06
N TYR A 95 -3.87 0.81 0.21
CA TYR A 95 -4.82 0.89 -0.89
C TYR A 95 -4.51 2.05 -1.83
N GLY A 96 -4.38 3.26 -1.28
CA GLY A 96 -4.06 4.47 -2.06
C GLY A 96 -2.70 4.40 -2.74
N MET A 97 -1.78 3.57 -2.25
CA MET A 97 -0.44 3.42 -2.78
C MET A 97 -0.25 2.16 -3.65
N CYS A 98 -1.33 1.59 -4.20
CA CYS A 98 -1.28 0.44 -5.11
C CYS A 98 -0.68 -0.83 -4.47
N GLY A 99 -1.20 -1.23 -3.30
CA GLY A 99 -0.88 -2.53 -2.72
C GLY A 99 -1.35 -3.72 -3.59
N VAL A 100 -1.06 -4.94 -3.15
CA VAL A 100 -1.33 -6.18 -3.89
C VAL A 100 -2.76 -6.31 -4.41
N GLY A 101 -3.77 -5.82 -3.67
CA GLY A 101 -5.17 -5.86 -4.08
C GLY A 101 -5.55 -4.90 -5.22
N TYR A 102 -4.60 -4.16 -5.78
CA TYR A 102 -4.78 -3.23 -6.90
C TYR A 102 -4.05 -3.69 -8.17
N ASP A 103 -3.63 -4.95 -8.21
CA ASP A 103 -3.01 -5.62 -9.36
C ASP A 103 -1.91 -4.79 -10.05
N PRO A 104 -0.86 -4.32 -9.31
CA PRO A 104 0.36 -3.88 -9.96
C PRO A 104 1.05 -5.07 -10.66
N ARG A 105 1.90 -4.78 -11.65
CA ARG A 105 2.67 -5.80 -12.39
C ARG A 105 3.67 -6.53 -11.50
N LEU A 106 4.24 -5.82 -10.51
CA LEU A 106 5.07 -6.38 -9.45
C LEU A 106 4.83 -5.63 -8.14
N VAL A 107 4.77 -6.37 -7.04
CA VAL A 107 4.87 -5.90 -5.66
C VAL A 107 6.16 -6.45 -5.07
N LEU A 108 7.09 -5.58 -4.71
CA LEU A 108 8.36 -5.96 -4.11
C LEU A 108 8.45 -5.38 -2.70
N THR A 109 9.15 -6.07 -1.81
CA THR A 109 9.23 -5.68 -0.40
C THR A 109 10.68 -5.60 0.05
N TRP A 110 11.04 -4.55 0.80
CA TRP A 110 12.34 -4.52 1.50
C TRP A 110 12.28 -5.29 2.83
N PRO A 111 13.40 -5.83 3.33
CA PRO A 111 13.40 -6.64 4.56
C PRO A 111 12.95 -5.88 5.81
N ASN A 112 13.10 -4.55 5.82
CA ASN A 112 12.68 -3.68 6.92
C ASN A 112 11.19 -3.28 6.84
N ALA A 113 10.50 -3.62 5.75
CA ALA A 113 9.12 -3.21 5.57
C ALA A 113 8.19 -3.93 6.55
N ARG A 114 7.11 -3.24 6.90
CA ARG A 114 6.04 -3.76 7.76
C ARG A 114 4.70 -3.46 7.15
N ALA A 115 3.84 -4.46 7.05
CA ALA A 115 2.51 -4.30 6.48
C ALA A 115 1.43 -4.94 7.35
N GLY A 116 0.24 -4.34 7.36
CA GLY A 116 -0.87 -4.83 8.15
C GLY A 116 -2.09 -3.92 8.06
N VAL A 117 -3.18 -4.31 8.74
CA VAL A 117 -4.40 -3.50 8.75
C VAL A 117 -4.21 -2.16 9.49
N MET A 118 -3.42 -2.17 10.56
CA MET A 118 -2.94 -1.01 11.32
C MET A 118 -1.76 -1.48 12.19
N GLY A 119 -1.05 -0.56 12.86
CA GLY A 119 0.00 -0.95 13.80
C GLY A 119 -0.56 -1.53 15.11
N GLY A 120 0.15 -2.49 15.70
CA GLY A 120 -0.28 -3.15 16.95
C GLY A 120 -0.65 -2.20 18.09
N GLU A 121 0.14 -1.15 18.32
CA GLU A 121 -0.14 -0.11 19.33
C GLU A 121 -1.46 0.62 19.07
N GLN A 122 -1.78 0.90 17.80
CA GLN A 122 -3.02 1.57 17.42
C GLN A 122 -4.24 0.65 17.65
N ALA A 123 -4.09 -0.64 17.34
CA ALA A 123 -5.12 -1.64 17.59
C ALA A 123 -5.37 -1.80 19.10
N ALA A 124 -4.29 -1.94 19.89
CA ALA A 124 -4.37 -2.08 21.33
C ALA A 124 -5.02 -0.87 22.00
N GLY A 125 -4.60 0.35 21.62
CA GLY A 125 -5.20 1.59 22.12
C GLY A 125 -6.69 1.71 21.80
N THR A 126 -7.10 1.37 20.57
CA THR A 126 -8.52 1.37 20.19
C THR A 126 -9.34 0.37 21.00
N MET A 127 -8.82 -0.85 21.16
CA MET A 127 -9.50 -1.90 21.91
C MET A 127 -9.59 -1.58 23.40
N ARG A 128 -8.58 -0.89 23.96
CA ARG A 128 -8.60 -0.41 25.35
C ARG A 128 -9.73 0.61 25.55
N VAL A 129 -9.82 1.63 24.71
CA VAL A 129 -10.90 2.64 24.78
C VAL A 129 -12.28 1.99 24.73
N VAL A 130 -12.49 1.03 23.81
CA VAL A 130 -13.76 0.30 23.70
C VAL A 130 -14.07 -0.51 24.96
N ALA A 131 -13.06 -1.13 25.58
CA ALA A 131 -13.22 -1.89 26.82
C ALA A 131 -13.58 -0.99 28.01
N GLU A 132 -12.89 0.14 28.16
CA GLU A 132 -13.16 1.16 29.19
C GLU A 132 -14.58 1.71 29.07
N GLU A 133 -15.00 2.12 27.87
CA GLU A 133 -16.36 2.63 27.62
C GLU A 133 -17.43 1.57 27.91
N ARG A 134 -17.15 0.30 27.60
CA ARG A 134 -18.06 -0.81 27.89
C ARG A 134 -18.20 -1.06 29.39
N ALA A 135 -17.10 -1.03 30.15
CA ALA A 135 -17.09 -1.18 31.60
C ALA A 135 -17.85 -0.02 32.27
N ALA A 136 -17.57 1.21 31.85
CA ALA A 136 -18.26 2.41 32.31
C ALA A 136 -19.78 2.33 32.10
N ARG A 137 -20.22 1.89 30.91
CA ARG A 137 -21.65 1.70 30.60
C ARG A 137 -22.33 0.64 31.48
N LYS A 138 -21.58 -0.33 31.98
CA LYS A 138 -22.08 -1.38 32.89
C LYS A 138 -21.91 -1.05 34.37
N GLY A 139 -21.20 0.03 34.71
CA GLY A 139 -20.81 0.34 36.09
C GLY A 139 -19.79 -0.65 36.66
N GLU A 140 -19.05 -1.37 35.81
CA GLU A 140 -17.97 -2.27 36.21
C GLU A 140 -16.66 -1.47 36.36
N PRO A 141 -15.83 -1.71 37.40
CA PRO A 141 -14.53 -1.06 37.53
C PRO A 141 -13.59 -1.54 36.42
N VAL A 142 -12.69 -0.65 35.98
CA VAL A 142 -11.62 -1.00 35.03
C VAL A 142 -10.45 -1.57 35.83
N ASP A 143 -10.07 -2.81 35.53
CA ASP A 143 -8.85 -3.43 36.03
C ASP A 143 -7.68 -3.06 35.11
N GLU A 144 -6.85 -2.12 35.55
CA GLU A 144 -5.70 -1.62 34.78
C GLU A 144 -4.68 -2.70 34.46
N GLU A 145 -4.46 -3.68 35.35
CA GLU A 145 -3.50 -4.76 35.10
C GLU A 145 -4.03 -5.70 34.01
N GLN A 146 -5.32 -6.00 34.05
CA GLN A 146 -5.97 -6.78 33.00
C GLN A 146 -5.98 -6.03 31.66
N MET A 147 -6.20 -4.71 31.66
CA MET A 147 -6.18 -3.89 30.44
C MET A 147 -4.79 -3.85 29.81
N GLU A 148 -3.74 -3.67 30.61
CA GLU A 148 -2.36 -3.67 30.12
C GLU A 148 -1.94 -5.05 29.59
N ALA A 149 -2.33 -6.14 30.26
CA ALA A 149 -2.11 -7.49 29.76
C ALA A 149 -2.82 -7.73 28.41
N PHE A 150 -4.06 -7.27 28.28
CA PHE A 150 -4.84 -7.37 27.05
C PHE A 150 -4.24 -6.53 25.91
N ALA A 151 -3.81 -5.30 26.20
CA ALA A 151 -3.13 -4.44 25.24
C ALA A 151 -1.85 -5.09 24.70
N ARG A 152 -1.01 -5.65 25.58
CA ARG A 152 0.20 -6.38 25.18
C ARG A 152 -0.10 -7.57 24.28
N GLN A 153 -1.13 -8.36 24.60
CA GLN A 153 -1.56 -9.48 23.75
C GLN A 153 -1.91 -9.03 22.32
N ILE A 154 -2.58 -7.88 22.18
CA ILE A 154 -2.92 -7.32 20.86
C ILE A 154 -1.66 -6.85 20.12
N VAL A 155 -0.76 -6.13 20.81
CA VAL A 155 0.50 -5.66 20.22
C VAL A 155 1.34 -6.84 19.73
N ASP A 156 1.47 -7.89 20.53
CA ASP A 156 2.22 -9.10 20.18
C ASP A 156 1.57 -9.83 19.00
N LEU A 157 0.24 -9.97 19.03
CA LEU A 157 -0.52 -10.60 17.96
C LEU A 157 -0.30 -9.89 16.62
N TYR A 158 -0.34 -8.56 16.58
CA TYR A 158 -0.14 -7.78 15.37
C TYR A 158 1.32 -7.81 14.92
N SER A 159 2.25 -7.56 15.84
CA SER A 159 3.69 -7.54 15.54
C SER A 159 4.19 -8.86 14.95
N ALA A 160 3.62 -9.98 15.36
CA ALA A 160 3.94 -11.30 14.81
C ALA A 160 3.57 -11.49 13.33
N GLN A 161 2.70 -10.65 12.77
CA GLN A 161 2.19 -10.79 11.39
C GLN A 161 2.75 -9.74 10.43
N GLU A 162 3.30 -8.65 10.96
CA GLU A 162 3.62 -7.45 10.18
C GLU A 162 4.89 -7.56 9.34
N SER A 163 5.83 -8.43 9.72
CA SER A 163 7.16 -8.45 9.10
C SER A 163 7.13 -8.89 7.64
N ALA A 164 8.02 -8.32 6.82
CA ALA A 164 8.22 -8.71 5.42
C ALA A 164 8.39 -10.23 5.22
N PHE A 165 9.03 -10.93 6.15
CA PHE A 165 9.18 -12.39 6.09
C PHE A 165 7.84 -13.13 6.16
N VAL A 166 6.93 -12.65 6.99
CA VAL A 166 5.60 -13.25 7.15
C VAL A 166 4.70 -12.91 5.97
N THR A 167 4.72 -11.65 5.52
CA THR A 167 3.88 -11.21 4.38
C THR A 167 4.34 -11.83 3.07
N SER A 168 5.65 -11.87 2.82
CA SER A 168 6.23 -12.49 1.62
C SER A 168 6.03 -14.01 1.64
N GLY A 169 6.17 -14.65 2.82
CA GLY A 169 5.85 -16.08 3.01
C GLY A 169 4.38 -16.44 2.76
N ARG A 170 3.49 -15.44 2.69
CA ARG A 170 2.06 -15.58 2.38
C ARG A 170 1.69 -15.02 1.00
N GLN A 171 2.67 -14.73 0.14
CA GLN A 171 2.44 -14.17 -1.21
C GLN A 171 1.65 -12.86 -1.20
N MET A 172 1.86 -12.03 -0.16
CA MET A 172 1.33 -10.65 -0.15
C MET A 172 2.22 -9.68 -0.94
N ASP A 173 3.32 -10.19 -1.48
CA ASP A 173 4.24 -9.57 -2.42
C ASP A 173 4.83 -10.65 -3.33
N ASP A 174 5.44 -10.24 -4.45
CA ASP A 174 6.11 -11.12 -5.42
C ASP A 174 7.55 -11.46 -5.02
N GLY A 175 8.00 -10.95 -3.87
CA GLY A 175 9.31 -11.28 -3.32
C GLY A 175 9.95 -10.13 -2.55
N MET A 176 10.64 -10.53 -1.48
CA MET A 176 11.54 -9.66 -0.76
C MET A 176 12.87 -9.51 -1.52
N ILE A 177 13.34 -8.27 -1.68
CA ILE A 177 14.59 -7.96 -2.39
C ILE A 177 15.58 -7.21 -1.50
N ASP A 178 16.87 -7.29 -1.83
CA ASP A 178 17.86 -6.40 -1.24
C ASP A 178 17.58 -4.95 -1.68
N PRO A 179 17.58 -3.95 -0.78
CA PRO A 179 17.38 -2.55 -1.16
C PRO A 179 18.32 -2.06 -2.25
N ARG A 180 19.55 -2.58 -2.32
CA ARG A 180 20.55 -2.25 -3.35
C ARG A 180 20.15 -2.71 -4.76
N ASP A 181 19.32 -3.74 -4.85
CA ASP A 181 18.84 -4.31 -6.12
C ASP A 181 17.60 -3.59 -6.68
N SER A 182 16.97 -2.69 -5.92
CA SER A 182 15.71 -2.03 -6.29
C SER A 182 15.72 -1.46 -7.72
N ARG A 183 16.78 -0.75 -8.10
CA ARG A 183 16.89 -0.16 -9.46
C ARG A 183 16.96 -1.23 -10.55
N ARG A 184 17.68 -2.32 -10.31
CA ARG A 184 17.87 -3.42 -11.27
C ARG A 184 16.57 -4.19 -11.45
N VAL A 185 15.90 -4.54 -10.36
CA VAL A 185 14.65 -5.31 -10.39
C VAL A 185 13.51 -4.47 -11.00
N LEU A 186 13.40 -3.19 -10.64
CA LEU A 186 12.42 -2.29 -11.26
C LEU A 186 12.69 -2.13 -12.76
N GLY A 187 13.96 -1.95 -13.17
CA GLY A 187 14.33 -1.88 -14.59
C GLY A 187 13.95 -3.14 -15.36
N PHE A 188 14.15 -4.32 -14.75
CA PHE A 188 13.74 -5.60 -15.33
C PHE A 188 12.21 -5.71 -15.45
N GLY A 189 11.47 -5.34 -14.41
CA GLY A 189 10.01 -5.32 -14.43
C GLY A 189 9.44 -4.39 -15.50
N LEU A 190 10.04 -3.21 -15.66
CA LEU A 190 9.66 -2.24 -16.69
C LEU A 190 9.89 -2.80 -18.10
N ALA A 191 11.06 -3.41 -18.34
CA ALA A 191 11.35 -4.06 -19.62
C ALA A 191 10.36 -5.18 -19.95
N MET A 192 10.01 -6.03 -18.96
CA MET A 192 9.00 -7.08 -19.15
C MET A 192 7.62 -6.52 -19.45
N ALA A 193 7.21 -5.43 -18.78
CA ALA A 193 5.93 -4.79 -19.04
C ALA A 193 5.86 -4.18 -20.43
N GLU A 194 6.90 -3.44 -20.85
CA GLU A 194 6.99 -2.87 -22.20
C GLU A 194 6.95 -3.96 -23.28
N GLU A 195 7.72 -5.03 -23.11
CA GLU A 195 7.72 -6.15 -24.05
C GLU A 195 6.34 -6.81 -24.11
N GLY A 196 5.73 -7.10 -22.96
CA GLY A 196 4.42 -7.72 -22.85
C GLY A 196 3.31 -6.90 -23.49
N ASP A 197 3.30 -5.58 -23.26
CA ASP A 197 2.26 -4.68 -23.77
C ASP A 197 2.38 -4.47 -25.29
N ASN A 198 3.58 -4.59 -25.85
CA ASN A 198 3.82 -4.45 -27.29
C ASN A 198 3.78 -5.79 -28.06
N ARG A 199 3.71 -6.93 -27.36
CA ARG A 199 3.78 -8.27 -27.98
C ARG A 199 2.46 -8.61 -28.67
N LYS A 200 2.51 -8.78 -29.99
CA LYS A 200 1.39 -9.33 -30.78
C LYS A 200 1.34 -10.85 -30.61
N VAL A 201 0.22 -11.36 -30.12
CA VAL A 201 -0.05 -12.80 -29.96
C VAL A 201 -1.09 -13.26 -30.97
N ASN A 202 -1.09 -14.56 -31.30
CA ASN A 202 -2.12 -15.18 -32.15
C ASN A 202 -3.26 -15.67 -31.26
N PRO A 203 -4.43 -15.01 -31.24
CA PRO A 203 -5.53 -15.42 -30.39
C PRO A 203 -6.11 -16.75 -30.86
N LEU A 204 -6.41 -17.63 -29.91
CA LEU A 204 -7.09 -18.90 -30.13
C LEU A 204 -8.33 -18.95 -29.24
N SER A 205 -9.49 -19.31 -29.79
CA SER A 205 -10.76 -19.31 -29.05
C SER A 205 -10.84 -20.39 -27.97
N PHE A 206 -10.19 -21.54 -28.18
CA PHE A 206 -10.35 -22.74 -27.32
C PHE A 206 -9.03 -23.35 -26.84
N GLY A 207 -7.89 -22.71 -27.12
CA GLY A 207 -6.57 -23.28 -26.91
C GLY A 207 -6.19 -24.36 -27.93
N VAL A 208 -4.98 -24.93 -27.80
CA VAL A 208 -4.49 -25.99 -28.68
C VAL A 208 -5.02 -27.35 -28.19
N GLY A 209 -5.77 -28.05 -29.02
CA GLY A 209 -6.27 -29.39 -28.72
C GLY A 209 -5.14 -30.41 -28.67
N ARG A 210 -5.10 -31.22 -27.60
CA ARG A 210 -4.24 -32.41 -27.53
C ARG A 210 -4.98 -33.58 -28.17
N ILE A 211 -4.50 -34.03 -29.33
CA ILE A 211 -5.00 -35.20 -30.05
C ILE A 211 -4.28 -36.48 -29.63
#